data_AF-A0A941MY23-F1
#
_entry.id   AF-A0A941MY23-F1
#
_cell.length_a   1.000
_cell.length_b   1.000
_cell.length_c   1.000
_cell.angle_alpha   90.00
_cell.angle_beta   90.00
_cell.angle_gamma   90.00
#
_symmetry.space_group_name_H-M   'P 1'
#
loop_
_entity.id
_entity.type
_entity.pdbx_description
1 polymer ?
#
loop_
_entity_poly.entity_id
_entity_poly.type
_entity_poly.pdbx_seq_one_letter_code
_entity_poly.pdbx_strand_id
1 'polypeptide(L)'
;DEVNQLPEKLRLPFVLFHLENRSLAEVAELTRSTVPTVGTWLQRSREKLAGRLRKRGIVLGAASLGALLSRQATAEVVPDAFVSATVQMTSAAGVAACTPAVASLVLAGAPGGVSKLVWIVSSLAVTVIGFPLTFIWLLPELQTRQSPDFPLLQGEWREVAHEQNGGPLHAQNPVPYVGVLHITGRNYRFLQTLPDGRVLEGNHGSFVLDGSPAPSTIDFRQWQGTVYGRYDLDGDTLMICVTRHGGPRPDKLSTTSNDDRILTRYERSK
;
A
#
# COMPACT_ATOMS: atom_id res chain seq x y z
N ASP A 1 -11.18 -4.59 25.69
CA ASP A 1 -10.66 -5.32 24.50
C ASP A 1 -11.66 -6.25 23.85
N GLU A 2 -12.08 -5.92 22.62
CA GLU A 2 -12.98 -6.76 21.79
C GLU A 2 -12.39 -8.14 21.48
N VAL A 3 -11.06 -8.23 21.42
CA VAL A 3 -10.31 -9.46 21.13
C VAL A 3 -10.51 -10.50 22.23
N ASN A 4 -10.60 -10.09 23.49
CA ASN A 4 -10.80 -11.00 24.64
C ASN A 4 -12.19 -11.62 24.68
N GLN A 5 -13.16 -11.04 23.96
CA GLN A 5 -14.49 -11.62 23.87
C GLN A 5 -14.62 -12.66 22.73
N LEU A 6 -13.60 -12.83 21.88
CA LEU A 6 -13.64 -13.86 20.83
C LEU A 6 -13.62 -15.27 21.44
N PRO A 7 -14.27 -16.27 20.81
CA PRO A 7 -14.09 -17.66 21.19
C PRO A 7 -12.60 -18.02 21.21
N GLU A 8 -12.16 -18.78 22.21
CA GLU A 8 -10.74 -19.07 22.43
C GLU A 8 -10.04 -19.65 21.18
N LYS A 9 -10.74 -20.53 20.47
CA LYS A 9 -10.31 -21.14 19.19
C LYS A 9 -9.98 -20.12 18.09
N LEU A 10 -10.60 -18.94 18.12
CA LEU A 10 -10.43 -17.85 17.15
C LEU A 10 -9.50 -16.75 17.69
N ARG A 11 -9.45 -16.58 19.01
CA ARG A 11 -8.61 -15.60 19.71
C ARG A 11 -7.14 -15.94 19.61
N LEU A 12 -6.76 -17.19 19.88
CA LEU A 12 -5.35 -17.60 19.92
C LEU A 12 -4.63 -17.38 18.57
N PRO A 13 -5.15 -17.84 17.41
CA PRO A 13 -4.52 -17.54 16.12
C PRO A 13 -4.47 -16.04 15.81
N PHE A 14 -5.51 -15.29 16.22
CA PHE A 14 -5.58 -13.86 15.97
C PHE A 14 -4.50 -13.08 16.71
N VAL A 15 -4.27 -13.42 17.99
CA VAL A 15 -3.22 -12.81 18.83
C VAL A 15 -1.84 -13.19 18.33
N LEU A 16 -1.57 -14.48 18.11
CA LEU A 16 -0.27 -14.95 17.60
C LEU A 16 0.09 -14.27 16.27
N PHE A 17 -0.89 -14.15 15.37
CA PHE A 17 -0.67 -13.57 14.05
C PHE A 17 -0.55 -12.03 14.08
N HIS A 18 -1.51 -11.31 14.68
CA HIS A 18 -1.56 -9.84 14.58
C HIS A 18 -0.87 -9.09 15.72
N LEU A 19 -0.74 -9.69 16.91
CA LEU A 19 -0.13 -9.03 18.08
C LEU A 19 1.30 -9.51 18.33
N GLU A 20 1.58 -10.78 18.02
CA GLU A 20 2.93 -11.36 18.17
C GLU A 20 3.70 -11.46 16.84
N ASN A 21 3.12 -10.99 15.72
CA ASN A 21 3.74 -10.97 14.39
C ASN A 21 4.29 -12.34 13.91
N ARG A 22 3.69 -13.45 14.33
CA ARG A 22 4.05 -14.80 13.87
C ARG A 22 3.59 -15.03 12.44
N SER A 23 4.32 -15.84 11.69
CA SER A 23 3.89 -16.27 10.35
C SER A 23 2.73 -17.26 10.40
N LEU A 24 1.96 -17.40 9.31
CA LEU A 24 0.87 -18.37 9.23
C LEU A 24 1.34 -19.82 9.45
N ALA A 25 2.55 -20.14 9.01
CA ALA A 25 3.16 -21.46 9.20
C ALA A 25 3.47 -21.72 10.68
N GLU A 26 4.09 -20.76 11.38
CA GLU A 26 4.36 -20.87 12.82
C GLU A 26 3.07 -20.93 13.64
N VAL A 27 2.04 -20.16 13.29
CA VAL A 27 0.74 -20.23 13.98
C VAL A 27 0.08 -21.59 13.75
N ALA A 28 0.18 -22.14 12.54
CA ALA A 28 -0.33 -23.48 12.23
C ALA A 28 0.38 -24.56 13.06
N GLU A 29 1.70 -24.46 13.20
CA GLU A 29 2.49 -25.37 14.04
C GLU A 29 2.13 -25.25 15.53
N LEU A 30 2.09 -24.03 16.07
CA LEU A 30 1.74 -23.77 17.48
C LEU A 30 0.31 -24.21 17.83
N THR A 31 -0.61 -24.10 16.88
CA THR A 31 -2.02 -24.50 17.05
C THR A 31 -2.30 -25.94 16.60
N ARG A 32 -1.26 -26.70 16.23
CA ARG A 32 -1.35 -28.08 15.70
C ARG A 32 -2.40 -28.24 14.59
N SER A 33 -2.44 -27.26 13.70
CA SER A 33 -3.44 -27.13 12.63
C SER A 33 -2.77 -26.91 11.27
N THR A 34 -3.54 -26.91 10.18
CA THR A 34 -3.03 -26.63 8.84
C THR A 34 -3.13 -25.14 8.49
N VAL A 35 -2.23 -24.64 7.64
CA VAL A 35 -2.22 -23.23 7.19
C VAL A 35 -3.59 -22.76 6.64
N PRO A 36 -4.31 -23.53 5.80
CA PRO A 36 -5.64 -23.13 5.33
C PRO A 36 -6.68 -23.03 6.45
N THR A 37 -6.58 -23.88 7.47
CA THR A 37 -7.48 -23.86 8.63
C THR A 37 -7.25 -22.61 9.47
N VAL A 38 -5.98 -22.24 9.69
CA VAL A 38 -5.62 -21.00 10.40
C VAL A 38 -6.12 -19.78 9.63
N GLY A 39 -5.97 -19.74 8.30
CA GLY A 39 -6.53 -18.67 7.46
C GLY A 39 -8.05 -18.53 7.64
N THR A 40 -8.77 -19.65 7.64
CA THR A 40 -10.23 -19.66 7.88
C THR A 40 -10.58 -19.14 9.28
N TRP A 41 -9.80 -19.51 10.29
CA TRP A 41 -9.99 -19.00 11.65
C TRP A 41 -9.76 -17.50 11.73
N LEU A 42 -8.69 -16.98 11.12
CA LEU A 42 -8.41 -15.54 11.10
C LEU A 42 -9.51 -14.75 10.40
N GLN A 43 -10.05 -15.26 9.27
CA GLN A 43 -11.19 -14.64 8.60
C GLN A 43 -12.42 -14.57 9.52
N ARG A 44 -12.78 -15.69 10.16
CA ARG A 44 -13.90 -15.74 11.11
C ARG A 44 -13.70 -14.84 12.33
N SER A 45 -12.46 -14.70 12.82
CA SER A 45 -12.11 -13.76 13.88
C SER A 45 -12.40 -12.32 13.46
N ARG A 46 -11.99 -11.93 12.24
CA ARG A 46 -12.23 -10.59 11.67
C ARG A 46 -13.72 -10.31 11.48
N GLU A 47 -14.49 -11.27 10.97
CA GLU A 47 -15.94 -11.14 10.80
C GLU A 47 -16.65 -10.94 12.14
N LYS A 48 -16.29 -11.70 13.17
CA LYS A 48 -16.86 -11.53 14.52
C LYS A 48 -16.49 -10.20 15.16
N LEU A 49 -15.22 -9.77 15.01
CA LEU A 49 -14.78 -8.45 15.47
C LEU A 49 -15.54 -7.34 14.75
N ALA A 50 -15.62 -7.40 13.42
CA ALA A 50 -16.34 -6.42 12.61
C ALA A 50 -17.82 -6.34 12.99
N GLY A 51 -18.49 -7.49 13.18
CA GLY A 51 -19.88 -7.53 13.65
C GLY A 51 -20.06 -6.88 15.02
N ARG A 52 -19.11 -7.04 15.94
CA ARG A 52 -19.15 -6.43 17.27
C ARG A 52 -18.86 -4.94 17.26
N LEU A 53 -17.86 -4.51 16.49
CA LEU A 53 -17.56 -3.09 16.28
C LEU A 53 -18.76 -2.37 15.67
N ARG A 54 -19.44 -2.99 14.69
CA ARG A 54 -20.69 -2.48 14.12
C ARG A 54 -21.81 -2.38 15.17
N LYS A 55 -21.99 -3.40 16.01
CA LYS A 55 -22.98 -3.37 17.11
C LYS A 55 -22.69 -2.27 18.14
N ARG A 56 -21.44 -1.86 18.28
CA ARG A 56 -21.02 -0.75 19.16
C ARG A 56 -21.06 0.62 18.47
N GLY A 57 -21.66 0.71 17.28
CA GLY A 57 -21.77 1.97 16.54
C GLY A 57 -20.46 2.41 15.87
N ILE A 58 -19.41 1.58 15.92
CA ILE A 58 -18.19 1.78 15.14
C ILE A 58 -18.47 1.21 13.74
N VAL A 59 -19.30 1.92 13.00
CA VAL A 59 -19.44 1.71 11.56
C VAL A 59 -18.18 2.29 10.95
N LEU A 60 -17.18 1.45 10.66
CA LEU A 60 -15.98 1.79 9.89
C LEU A 60 -16.38 2.21 8.46
N GLY A 61 -17.00 3.38 8.35
CA GLY A 61 -17.20 4.10 7.10
C GLY A 61 -16.25 5.28 7.08
N ALA A 62 -15.91 5.78 5.89
CA ALA A 62 -15.04 6.95 5.74
C ALA A 62 -15.45 8.14 6.65
N ALA A 63 -16.75 8.28 6.93
CA ALA A 63 -17.30 9.27 7.86
C ALA A 63 -16.91 9.05 9.34
N SER A 64 -16.84 7.82 9.83
CA SER A 64 -16.44 7.55 11.23
C SER A 64 -14.93 7.71 11.42
N LEU A 65 -14.15 7.35 10.40
CA LEU A 65 -12.70 7.55 10.39
C LEU A 65 -12.40 9.06 10.35
N GLY A 66 -13.14 9.82 9.53
CA GLY A 66 -13.09 11.28 9.51
C GLY A 66 -13.45 11.91 10.86
N ALA A 67 -14.49 11.43 11.55
CA ALA A 67 -14.88 11.93 12.87
C ALA A 67 -13.88 11.56 13.98
N LEU A 68 -13.25 10.39 13.90
CA LEU A 68 -12.21 9.95 14.83
C LEU A 68 -10.90 10.71 14.62
N LEU A 69 -10.50 10.94 13.36
CA LEU A 69 -9.34 11.74 12.99
C LEU A 69 -9.57 13.23 13.28
N SER A 70 -10.78 13.77 13.06
CA SER A 70 -11.11 15.15 13.40
C SER A 70 -11.11 15.38 14.91
N ARG A 71 -11.52 14.37 15.69
CA ARG A 71 -11.48 14.41 17.15
C ARG A 71 -10.05 14.27 17.71
N GLN A 72 -9.11 13.74 16.93
CA GLN A 72 -7.68 13.78 17.25
C GLN A 72 -7.01 15.08 16.79
N ALA A 73 -7.53 15.73 15.75
CA ALA A 73 -7.01 17.00 15.23
C ALA A 73 -7.34 18.23 16.10
N THR A 74 -8.19 18.11 17.13
CA THR A 74 -8.49 19.21 18.06
C THR A 74 -7.42 19.42 19.14
N ALA A 75 -6.25 18.80 19.04
CA ALA A 75 -5.18 18.91 20.02
C ALA A 75 -3.99 19.79 19.60
N GLU A 76 -3.99 20.40 18.41
CA GLU A 76 -2.86 21.24 17.99
C GLU A 76 -3.32 22.53 17.31
N VAL A 77 -2.86 23.65 17.87
CA VAL A 77 -3.14 25.02 17.40
C VAL A 77 -2.61 25.16 15.98
N VAL A 78 -3.51 25.37 15.01
CA VAL A 78 -3.14 25.72 13.63
C VAL A 78 -2.65 27.18 13.62
N PRO A 79 -1.46 27.49 13.08
CA PRO A 79 -0.94 28.86 13.02
C PRO A 79 -1.79 29.78 12.12
N ASP A 80 -1.95 31.05 12.54
CA ASP A 80 -2.74 32.11 11.86
C ASP A 80 -2.37 32.34 10.37
N ALA A 81 -1.22 31.83 9.92
CA ALA A 81 -0.79 31.86 8.52
C ALA A 81 -1.72 31.07 7.57
N PHE A 82 -2.41 30.04 8.06
CA PHE A 82 -3.36 29.27 7.24
C PHE A 82 -4.72 29.99 7.05
N VAL A 83 -5.11 30.80 8.03
CA VAL A 83 -6.34 31.61 7.96
C VAL A 83 -6.18 32.72 6.93
N SER A 84 -5.01 33.36 6.88
CA SER A 84 -4.71 34.44 5.94
C SER A 84 -4.59 33.97 4.49
N ALA A 85 -4.06 32.77 4.24
CA ALA A 85 -4.05 32.15 2.90
C ALA A 85 -5.48 31.87 2.38
N THR A 86 -6.40 31.54 3.28
CA THR A 86 -7.82 31.30 2.93
C THR A 86 -8.56 32.61 2.61
N VAL A 87 -8.18 33.71 3.26
CA VAL A 87 -8.75 35.05 3.01
C VAL A 87 -8.20 35.71 1.75
N GLN A 88 -6.96 35.43 1.35
CA GLN A 88 -6.42 35.99 0.09
C GLN A 88 -7.07 35.38 -1.16
N MET A 89 -7.59 34.15 -1.05
CA MET A 89 -8.29 33.45 -2.13
C MET A 89 -9.72 33.99 -2.38
N THR A 90 -10.24 34.86 -1.50
CA THR A 90 -11.52 35.57 -1.69
C THR A 90 -11.35 37.03 -2.13
N SER A 91 -10.12 37.51 -2.30
CA SER A 91 -9.88 38.87 -2.80
C SER A 91 -10.14 38.98 -4.30
N ALA A 92 -10.52 40.17 -4.78
CA ALA A 92 -10.86 40.42 -6.19
C ALA A 92 -9.76 40.01 -7.19
N ALA A 93 -8.50 39.94 -6.74
CA ALA A 93 -7.37 39.44 -7.54
C ALA A 93 -7.40 37.92 -7.77
N GLY A 94 -7.93 37.14 -6.81
CA GLY A 94 -8.11 35.68 -6.96
C GLY A 94 -9.27 35.30 -7.87
N VAL A 95 -10.28 36.18 -8.00
CA VAL A 95 -11.44 35.96 -8.86
C VAL A 95 -11.10 36.19 -10.35
N ALA A 96 -10.05 36.96 -10.66
CA ALA A 96 -9.57 37.17 -12.03
C ALA A 96 -8.91 35.93 -12.65
N ALA A 97 -8.54 34.93 -11.84
CA ALA A 97 -8.00 33.65 -12.30
C ALA A 97 -9.10 32.61 -12.64
N CYS A 98 -10.38 32.97 -12.47
CA CYS A 98 -11.51 32.09 -12.73
C CYS A 98 -12.30 32.52 -13.98
N THR A 99 -12.82 31.53 -14.71
CA THR A 99 -13.61 31.74 -15.94
C THR A 99 -14.80 32.68 -15.70
N PRO A 100 -15.28 33.42 -16.74
CA PRO A 100 -16.33 34.43 -16.59
C PRO A 100 -17.66 33.89 -16.00
N ALA A 101 -17.89 32.57 -16.07
CA ALA A 101 -19.03 31.91 -15.45
C ALA A 101 -18.99 31.94 -13.91
N VAL A 102 -17.80 31.93 -13.30
CA VAL A 102 -17.62 31.98 -11.84
C VAL A 102 -17.74 33.42 -11.34
N ALA A 103 -17.25 34.39 -12.10
CA ALA A 103 -17.34 35.80 -11.76
C ALA A 103 -18.80 36.31 -11.75
N SER A 104 -19.67 35.82 -12.64
CA SER A 104 -21.09 36.18 -12.67
C SER A 104 -21.89 35.68 -11.47
N LEU A 105 -21.44 34.60 -10.83
CA LEU A 105 -22.08 34.04 -9.64
C LEU A 105 -21.80 34.85 -8.37
N VAL A 106 -20.66 35.53 -8.32
CA VAL A 106 -20.23 36.35 -7.18
C VAL A 106 -20.85 37.76 -7.23
N LEU A 107 -21.00 38.33 -8.43
CA LEU A 107 -21.54 39.68 -8.61
C LEU A 107 -23.09 39.77 -8.54
N ALA A 108 -23.81 38.64 -8.59
CA ALA A 108 -25.27 38.60 -8.51
C ALA A 108 -25.84 38.56 -7.07
N GLY A 109 -25.03 38.91 -6.06
CA GLY A 109 -25.45 38.99 -4.66
C GLY A 109 -26.36 40.19 -4.39
N ALA A 110 -27.66 40.06 -4.69
CA ALA A 110 -28.69 40.98 -4.17
C ALA A 110 -29.08 40.58 -2.73
N PRO A 111 -29.29 41.54 -1.80
CA PRO A 111 -29.57 41.25 -0.41
C PRO A 111 -31.06 40.90 -0.24
N GLY A 112 -31.36 39.60 -0.15
CA GLY A 112 -32.69 39.15 0.26
C GLY A 112 -33.07 37.80 -0.33
N GLY A 113 -33.19 36.78 0.53
CA GLY A 113 -33.82 35.50 0.19
C GLY A 113 -32.84 34.40 -0.18
N VAL A 114 -32.05 33.93 0.79
CA VAL A 114 -31.22 32.72 0.65
C VAL A 114 -32.12 31.48 0.73
N SER A 115 -32.90 31.25 -0.33
CA SER A 115 -33.85 30.15 -0.47
C SER A 115 -33.24 29.04 -1.32
N LYS A 116 -32.82 27.96 -0.67
CA LYS A 116 -32.64 26.58 -1.19
C LYS A 116 -31.62 26.34 -2.31
N LEU A 117 -31.26 27.30 -3.16
CA LEU A 117 -30.34 27.08 -4.28
C LEU A 117 -28.86 27.02 -3.85
N VAL A 118 -28.47 27.75 -2.80
CA VAL A 118 -27.11 27.68 -2.23
C VAL A 118 -26.80 26.29 -1.69
N TRP A 119 -27.80 25.55 -1.20
CA TRP A 119 -27.62 24.16 -0.78
C TRP A 119 -27.38 23.20 -1.95
N ILE A 120 -28.02 23.43 -3.10
CA ILE A 120 -27.88 22.58 -4.28
C ILE A 120 -26.52 22.82 -4.96
N VAL A 121 -26.09 24.09 -5.09
CA VAL A 121 -24.79 24.41 -5.69
C VAL A 121 -23.62 24.01 -4.79
N SER A 122 -23.74 24.16 -3.47
CA SER A 122 -22.71 23.66 -2.53
C SER A 122 -22.65 22.14 -2.46
N SER A 123 -23.74 21.42 -2.75
CA SER A 123 -23.71 19.94 -2.84
C SER A 123 -22.98 19.42 -4.09
N LEU A 124 -23.00 20.18 -5.19
CA LEU A 124 -22.35 19.82 -6.44
C LEU A 124 -20.84 20.15 -6.44
N ALA A 125 -20.43 21.21 -5.74
CA ALA A 125 -19.01 21.55 -5.59
C ALA A 125 -18.26 20.55 -4.68
N VAL A 126 -18.94 19.93 -3.71
CA VAL A 126 -18.36 18.86 -2.87
C VAL A 126 -18.22 17.54 -3.63
N THR A 127 -18.99 17.31 -4.71
CA THR A 127 -18.85 16.09 -5.52
C THR A 127 -17.68 16.16 -6.50
N VAL A 128 -17.28 17.35 -6.97
CA VAL A 128 -16.14 17.49 -7.89
C VAL A 128 -14.78 17.49 -7.16
N ILE A 129 -14.73 17.81 -5.87
CA ILE A 129 -13.52 17.66 -5.04
C ILE A 129 -13.49 16.28 -4.34
N GLY A 130 -14.64 15.64 -4.13
CA GLY A 130 -14.73 14.28 -3.57
C GLY A 130 -14.42 13.15 -4.57
N PHE A 131 -14.57 13.39 -5.87
CA PHE A 131 -14.22 12.41 -6.90
C PHE A 131 -12.70 12.19 -7.06
N PRO A 132 -11.81 13.22 -7.11
CA PRO A 132 -10.38 12.96 -7.22
C PRO A 132 -9.79 12.31 -5.96
N LEU A 133 -10.30 12.58 -4.76
CA LEU A 133 -9.76 12.00 -3.51
C LEU A 133 -10.10 10.52 -3.31
N THR A 134 -11.20 10.03 -3.88
CA THR A 134 -11.51 8.59 -3.91
C THR A 134 -10.90 7.89 -5.12
N PHE A 135 -10.68 8.59 -6.24
CA PHE A 135 -9.95 8.07 -7.40
C PHE A 135 -8.44 7.93 -7.14
N ILE A 136 -7.87 8.70 -6.21
CA ILE A 136 -6.45 8.65 -5.82
C ILE A 136 -6.01 7.28 -5.30
N TRP A 137 -6.92 6.45 -4.79
CA TRP A 137 -6.61 5.07 -4.40
C TRP A 137 -6.51 4.08 -5.59
N LEU A 138 -7.05 4.42 -6.77
CA LEU A 138 -6.96 3.63 -8.02
C LEU A 138 -5.81 4.05 -8.94
N LEU A 139 -5.25 5.24 -8.74
CA LEU A 139 -4.14 5.76 -9.56
C LEU A 139 -2.90 4.85 -9.62
N PRO A 140 -2.45 4.21 -8.53
CA PRO A 140 -1.21 3.42 -8.58
C PRO A 140 -1.35 2.22 -9.52
N GLU A 141 -2.55 1.65 -9.64
CA GLU A 141 -2.80 0.47 -10.47
C GLU A 141 -2.83 0.81 -11.96
N LEU A 142 -3.40 1.96 -12.30
CA LEU A 142 -3.40 2.48 -13.66
C LEU A 142 -1.99 2.93 -14.06
N GLN A 143 -1.29 3.63 -13.16
CA GLN A 143 0.08 4.11 -13.40
C GLN A 143 1.04 2.95 -13.61
N THR A 144 0.89 1.85 -12.87
CA THR A 144 1.65 0.62 -13.09
C THR A 144 1.49 0.11 -14.50
N ARG A 145 0.25 0.04 -15.02
CA ARG A 145 -0.02 -0.45 -16.38
C ARG A 145 0.45 0.51 -17.47
N GLN A 146 0.55 1.80 -17.17
CA GLN A 146 1.04 2.83 -18.09
C GLN A 146 2.57 2.94 -18.11
N SER A 147 3.26 2.34 -17.15
CA SER A 147 4.73 2.33 -17.14
C SER A 147 5.27 1.63 -18.39
N PRO A 148 6.26 2.21 -19.10
CA PRO A 148 6.89 1.57 -20.25
C PRO A 148 7.57 0.24 -19.89
N ASP A 149 7.99 0.07 -18.65
CA ASP A 149 8.67 -1.14 -18.17
C ASP A 149 7.68 -2.26 -17.83
N PHE A 150 6.40 -1.95 -17.62
CA PHE A 150 5.39 -2.94 -17.24
C PHE A 150 5.29 -4.15 -18.19
N PRO A 151 5.21 -3.97 -19.53
CA PRO A 151 5.25 -5.11 -20.45
C PRO A 151 6.60 -5.83 -20.46
N LEU A 152 7.71 -5.11 -20.24
CA LEU A 152 9.05 -5.67 -20.26
C LEU A 152 9.31 -6.55 -19.03
N LEU A 153 8.72 -6.22 -17.88
CA LEU A 153 8.81 -6.99 -16.64
C LEU A 153 8.03 -8.31 -16.68
N GLN A 154 7.15 -8.53 -17.65
CA GLN A 154 6.36 -9.75 -17.73
C GLN A 154 7.24 -10.99 -18.02
N GLY A 155 6.82 -12.14 -17.52
CA GLY A 155 7.47 -13.43 -17.76
C GLY A 155 8.26 -13.94 -16.56
N GLU A 156 9.26 -14.77 -16.85
CA GLU A 156 10.05 -15.48 -15.84
C GLU A 156 11.46 -14.89 -15.72
N TRP A 157 11.84 -14.63 -14.48
CA TRP A 157 13.10 -14.01 -14.11
C TRP A 157 13.83 -14.95 -13.15
N ARG A 158 14.93 -15.53 -13.61
CA ARG A 158 15.76 -16.43 -12.80
C ARG A 158 16.73 -15.61 -11.98
N GLU A 159 16.74 -15.85 -10.68
CA GLU A 159 17.70 -15.26 -9.76
C GLU A 159 19.12 -15.76 -10.07
N VAL A 160 20.06 -14.85 -10.26
CA VAL A 160 21.47 -15.17 -10.55
C VAL A 160 22.44 -14.65 -9.49
N ALA A 161 22.05 -13.60 -8.75
CA ALA A 161 22.81 -13.12 -7.61
C ALA A 161 21.89 -12.49 -6.58
N HIS A 162 22.28 -12.60 -5.32
CA HIS A 162 21.58 -12.03 -4.19
C HIS A 162 22.61 -11.45 -3.22
N GLU A 163 22.46 -10.19 -2.86
CA GLU A 163 23.36 -9.47 -1.97
C GLU A 163 22.59 -8.94 -0.76
N GLN A 164 23.19 -9.05 0.42
CA GLN A 164 22.72 -8.47 1.67
C GLN A 164 23.92 -8.02 2.50
N ASN A 165 23.80 -6.89 3.22
CA ASN A 165 24.87 -6.36 4.07
C ASN A 165 26.22 -6.12 3.34
N GLY A 166 26.19 -5.78 2.04
CA GLY A 166 27.39 -5.49 1.25
C GLY A 166 28.14 -6.74 0.78
N GLY A 167 27.54 -7.93 0.86
CA GLY A 167 28.11 -9.17 0.35
C GLY A 167 27.05 -10.15 -0.15
N PRO A 168 27.44 -11.27 -0.79
CA PRO A 168 26.48 -12.25 -1.28
C PRO A 168 25.69 -12.87 -0.12
N LEU A 169 24.37 -12.85 -0.25
CA LEU A 169 23.48 -13.53 0.68
C LEU A 169 23.82 -15.03 0.67
N HIS A 170 24.01 -15.61 1.85
CA HIS A 170 24.43 -16.99 2.03
C HIS A 170 25.87 -17.33 1.59
N ALA A 171 26.80 -16.36 1.60
CA ALA A 171 28.23 -16.61 1.34
C ALA A 171 28.83 -17.78 2.15
N GLN A 172 28.33 -17.99 3.37
CA GLN A 172 28.80 -19.04 4.28
C GLN A 172 28.04 -20.36 4.13
N ASN A 173 26.85 -20.35 3.52
CA ASN A 173 25.97 -21.51 3.45
C ASN A 173 25.05 -21.42 2.22
N PRO A 174 25.58 -21.62 0.99
CA PRO A 174 24.83 -21.42 -0.24
C PRO A 174 23.55 -22.26 -0.20
N VAL A 175 22.39 -21.62 -0.24
CA VAL A 175 21.14 -22.38 -0.26
C VAL A 175 20.97 -22.93 -1.67
N PRO A 176 20.83 -24.24 -1.85
CA PRO A 176 20.89 -24.85 -3.16
C PRO A 176 19.51 -24.80 -3.83
N TYR A 177 18.87 -23.63 -3.86
CA TYR A 177 17.65 -23.43 -4.63
C TYR A 177 17.88 -22.52 -5.83
N VAL A 178 17.12 -22.76 -6.89
CA VAL A 178 16.98 -21.80 -8.00
C VAL A 178 15.74 -20.97 -7.72
N GLY A 179 15.94 -19.67 -7.48
CA GLY A 179 14.87 -18.69 -7.33
C GLY A 179 14.35 -18.24 -8.69
N VAL A 180 13.03 -18.26 -8.87
CA VAL A 180 12.37 -17.77 -10.08
C VAL A 180 11.27 -16.80 -9.67
N LEU A 181 11.39 -15.56 -10.12
CA LEU A 181 10.35 -14.55 -10.02
C LEU A 181 9.48 -14.62 -11.28
N HIS A 182 8.23 -15.04 -11.10
CA HIS A 182 7.25 -15.13 -12.17
C HIS A 182 6.31 -13.91 -12.09
N ILE A 183 6.26 -13.09 -13.14
CA ILE A 183 5.44 -11.88 -13.22
C ILE A 183 4.37 -12.07 -14.30
N THR A 184 3.11 -12.07 -13.88
CA THR A 184 1.94 -12.15 -14.78
C THR A 184 0.94 -11.06 -14.44
N GLY A 185 0.74 -10.16 -15.40
CA GLY A 185 0.00 -8.93 -15.22
C GLY A 185 0.62 -8.08 -14.11
N ARG A 186 -0.18 -7.74 -13.10
CA ARG A 186 0.26 -7.03 -11.90
C ARG A 186 0.64 -7.95 -10.75
N ASN A 187 0.55 -9.25 -10.95
CA ASN A 187 0.82 -10.23 -9.90
C ASN A 187 2.22 -10.80 -10.10
N TYR A 188 2.86 -11.12 -8.99
CA TYR A 188 4.12 -11.84 -9.00
C TYR A 188 4.05 -13.02 -8.04
N ARG A 189 4.85 -14.04 -8.32
CA ARG A 189 5.10 -15.17 -7.44
C ARG A 189 6.58 -15.48 -7.46
N PHE A 190 7.14 -15.69 -6.28
CA PHE A 190 8.49 -16.17 -6.14
C PHE A 190 8.48 -17.67 -5.89
N LEU A 191 9.15 -18.43 -6.74
CA LEU A 191 9.26 -19.89 -6.65
C LEU A 191 10.71 -20.27 -6.34
N GLN A 192 10.90 -21.21 -5.42
CA GLN A 192 12.19 -21.76 -5.08
C GLN A 192 12.20 -23.24 -5.45
N THR A 193 13.08 -23.63 -6.37
CA THR A 193 13.26 -25.05 -6.74
C THR A 193 14.41 -25.62 -5.92
N LEU A 194 14.11 -26.57 -5.03
CA LEU A 194 15.08 -27.28 -4.20
C LEU A 194 15.90 -28.31 -5.01
N PRO A 195 17.03 -28.82 -4.47
CA PRO A 195 17.85 -29.83 -5.16
C PRO A 195 17.11 -31.15 -5.41
N ASP A 196 16.12 -31.46 -4.58
CA ASP A 196 15.27 -32.64 -4.69
C ASP A 196 14.14 -32.49 -5.74
N GLY A 197 14.13 -31.36 -6.46
CA GLY A 197 13.15 -31.03 -7.50
C GLY A 197 11.82 -30.50 -6.96
N ARG A 198 11.65 -30.40 -5.64
CA ARG A 198 10.44 -29.79 -5.07
C ARG A 198 10.44 -28.28 -5.32
N VAL A 199 9.29 -27.78 -5.76
CA VAL A 199 9.06 -26.35 -5.91
C VAL A 199 8.32 -25.84 -4.68
N LEU A 200 8.91 -24.89 -3.98
CA LEU A 200 8.28 -24.15 -2.89
C LEU A 200 7.81 -22.80 -3.40
N GLU A 201 6.57 -22.44 -3.07
CA GLU A 201 6.06 -21.10 -3.32
C GLU A 201 6.44 -20.19 -2.16
N GLY A 202 7.25 -19.17 -2.46
CA GLY A 202 7.64 -18.13 -1.53
C GLY A 202 6.66 -16.96 -1.53
N ASN A 203 7.20 -15.74 -1.45
CA ASN A 203 6.41 -14.53 -1.42
C ASN A 203 5.66 -14.32 -2.74
N HIS A 204 4.39 -13.94 -2.63
CA HIS A 204 3.53 -13.61 -3.76
C HIS A 204 2.62 -12.43 -3.41
N GLY A 205 2.09 -11.80 -4.45
CA GLY A 205 1.16 -10.69 -4.29
C GLY A 205 1.03 -9.89 -5.57
N SER A 206 0.70 -8.61 -5.42
CA SER A 206 0.70 -7.66 -6.53
C SER A 206 1.87 -6.69 -6.41
N PHE A 207 2.30 -6.10 -7.50
CA PHE A 207 3.28 -5.02 -7.47
C PHE A 207 2.71 -3.73 -8.06
N VAL A 208 3.32 -2.62 -7.67
CA VAL A 208 3.04 -1.28 -8.18
C VAL A 208 4.34 -0.67 -8.67
N LEU A 209 4.30 -0.08 -9.87
CA LEU A 209 5.38 0.75 -10.39
C LEU A 209 4.97 2.20 -10.25
N ASP A 210 5.87 3.03 -9.75
CA ASP A 210 5.71 4.47 -9.77
C ASP A 210 6.76 5.03 -10.73
N GLY A 211 6.32 5.95 -11.61
CA GLY A 211 7.03 6.42 -12.80
C GLY A 211 8.22 7.34 -12.49
N SER A 212 8.84 7.16 -11.33
CA SER A 212 9.99 7.91 -10.87
C SER A 212 11.19 7.71 -11.81
N PRO A 213 12.00 8.75 -12.03
CA PRO A 213 13.24 8.63 -12.80
C PRO A 213 14.18 7.59 -12.20
N ALA A 214 14.94 6.92 -13.07
CA ALA A 214 15.78 5.78 -12.72
C ALA A 214 16.75 6.10 -11.56
N PRO A 215 16.95 5.15 -10.61
CA PRO A 215 16.30 3.84 -10.53
C PRO A 215 14.82 3.95 -10.15
N SER A 216 13.97 3.33 -10.97
CA SER A 216 12.51 3.42 -10.86
C SER A 216 12.00 2.66 -9.65
N THR A 217 10.79 2.97 -9.20
CA THR A 217 10.26 2.45 -7.95
C THR A 217 9.35 1.26 -8.19
N ILE A 218 9.50 0.22 -7.37
CA ILE A 218 8.66 -0.98 -7.38
C ILE A 218 8.25 -1.31 -5.96
N ASP A 219 6.95 -1.45 -5.74
CA ASP A 219 6.38 -1.78 -4.43
C ASP A 219 5.64 -3.10 -4.51
N PHE A 220 6.08 -4.07 -3.71
CA PHE A 220 5.42 -5.36 -3.62
C PHE A 220 4.38 -5.33 -2.50
N ARG A 221 3.11 -5.41 -2.88
CA ARG A 221 1.97 -5.51 -1.96
C ARG A 221 1.72 -6.99 -1.65
N GLN A 222 2.07 -7.37 -0.43
CA GLN A 222 1.89 -8.71 0.11
C GLN A 222 0.89 -8.69 1.26
N TRP A 223 0.46 -9.89 1.68
CA TRP A 223 -0.41 -10.04 2.84
C TRP A 223 0.23 -9.57 4.16
N GLN A 224 1.56 -9.63 4.27
CA GLN A 224 2.34 -9.14 5.43
C GLN A 224 2.55 -7.62 5.42
N GLY A 225 2.20 -6.94 4.33
CA GLY A 225 2.43 -5.52 4.15
C GLY A 225 3.10 -5.19 2.82
N THR A 226 3.43 -3.92 2.64
CA THR A 226 4.14 -3.45 1.44
C THR A 226 5.64 -3.54 1.67
N VAL A 227 6.33 -4.18 0.75
CA VAL A 227 7.78 -4.15 0.63
C VAL A 227 8.14 -3.08 -0.38
N TYR A 228 8.82 -2.03 0.09
CA TYR A 228 9.23 -0.93 -0.77
C TYR A 228 10.56 -1.25 -1.45
N GLY A 229 10.62 -0.95 -2.74
CA GLY A 229 11.80 -1.25 -3.53
C GLY A 229 12.08 -0.23 -4.62
N ARG A 230 13.24 -0.43 -5.22
CA ARG A 230 13.66 0.19 -6.47
C ARG A 230 14.13 -0.90 -7.42
N TYR A 231 14.01 -0.65 -8.70
CA TYR A 231 14.51 -1.53 -9.73
C TYR A 231 15.24 -0.77 -10.83
N ASP A 232 16.06 -1.51 -11.55
CA ASP A 232 16.64 -1.11 -12.83
C ASP A 232 16.49 -2.27 -13.79
N LEU A 233 16.05 -1.96 -15.01
CA LEU A 233 15.72 -2.92 -16.04
C LEU A 233 16.51 -2.59 -17.29
N ASP A 234 17.45 -3.47 -17.63
CA ASP A 234 18.29 -3.36 -18.83
C ASP A 234 18.13 -4.63 -19.67
N GLY A 235 17.18 -4.59 -20.61
CA GLY A 235 16.86 -5.71 -21.51
C GLY A 235 16.42 -6.97 -20.78
N ASP A 236 17.36 -7.93 -20.68
CA ASP A 236 17.18 -9.23 -20.03
C ASP A 236 17.78 -9.29 -18.63
N THR A 237 18.27 -8.17 -18.10
CA THR A 237 18.77 -8.05 -16.74
C THR A 237 17.83 -7.19 -15.90
N LEU A 238 17.38 -7.72 -14.78
CA LEU A 238 16.51 -7.03 -13.82
C LEU A 238 17.20 -7.00 -12.47
N MET A 239 17.49 -5.80 -11.96
CA MET A 239 17.98 -5.61 -10.60
C MET A 239 16.86 -5.06 -9.73
N ILE A 240 16.65 -5.64 -8.55
CA ILE A 240 15.64 -5.21 -7.59
C ILE A 240 16.30 -5.06 -6.23
N CYS A 241 16.24 -3.85 -5.67
CA CYS A 241 16.65 -3.56 -4.30
C CYS A 241 15.40 -3.34 -3.45
N VAL A 242 15.23 -4.12 -2.38
CA VAL A 242 14.10 -4.00 -1.43
C VAL A 242 14.62 -3.89 -0.01
N THR A 243 13.89 -3.19 0.85
CA THR A 243 14.10 -3.29 2.31
C THR A 243 13.28 -4.43 2.90
N ARG A 244 13.79 -5.03 3.98
CA ARG A 244 13.02 -6.01 4.76
C ARG A 244 11.73 -5.37 5.28
N HIS A 245 10.65 -6.16 5.33
CA HIS A 245 9.28 -5.75 5.64
C HIS A 245 9.16 -4.58 6.64
N GLY A 246 8.54 -3.49 6.20
CA GLY A 246 8.30 -2.30 7.04
C GLY A 246 9.46 -1.30 7.11
N GLY A 247 10.61 -1.61 6.50
CA GLY A 247 11.73 -0.68 6.36
C GLY A 247 11.43 0.50 5.42
N PRO A 248 12.20 1.59 5.51
CA PRO A 248 12.06 2.73 4.60
C PRO A 248 12.37 2.33 3.15
N ARG A 249 11.84 3.07 2.16
CA ARG A 249 12.16 2.83 0.75
C ARG A 249 13.68 3.00 0.51
N PRO A 250 14.35 2.09 -0.22
CA PRO A 250 15.74 2.28 -0.61
C PRO A 250 15.95 3.60 -1.39
N ASP A 251 17.02 4.32 -1.11
CA ASP A 251 17.43 5.51 -1.86
C ASP A 251 18.24 5.16 -3.12
N LYS A 252 18.88 3.99 -3.14
CA LYS A 252 19.79 3.52 -4.20
C LYS A 252 19.72 2.01 -4.42
N LEU A 253 20.18 1.55 -5.58
CA LEU A 253 20.33 0.14 -5.93
C LEU A 253 21.67 -0.43 -5.45
N SER A 254 21.90 -0.37 -4.14
CA SER A 254 23.09 -0.97 -3.54
C SER A 254 22.79 -1.43 -2.12
N THR A 255 23.52 -2.43 -1.66
CA THR A 255 23.57 -2.78 -0.24
C THR A 255 24.84 -2.21 0.38
N THR A 256 24.78 -1.84 1.66
CA THR A 256 25.97 -1.50 2.46
C THR A 256 25.97 -2.37 3.70
N SER A 257 27.13 -2.53 4.34
CA SER A 257 27.20 -3.20 5.64
C SER A 257 26.23 -2.51 6.60
N ASN A 258 25.34 -3.29 7.22
CA ASN A 258 24.34 -2.82 8.20
C ASN A 258 23.10 -2.10 7.64
N ASP A 259 22.78 -2.28 6.36
CA ASP A 259 21.52 -1.83 5.76
C ASP A 259 20.68 -3.08 5.45
N ASP A 260 19.49 -3.22 6.06
CA ASP A 260 18.54 -4.36 5.93
C ASP A 260 17.97 -4.53 4.49
N ARG A 261 18.68 -3.99 3.51
CA ARG A 261 18.40 -4.08 2.09
C ARG A 261 18.91 -5.38 1.51
N ILE A 262 18.14 -5.82 0.55
CA ILE A 262 18.39 -6.99 -0.26
C ILE A 262 18.44 -6.50 -1.70
N LEU A 263 19.56 -6.72 -2.37
CA LEU A 263 19.71 -6.50 -3.80
C LEU A 263 19.72 -7.84 -4.49
N THR A 264 18.76 -8.07 -5.37
CA THR A 264 18.67 -9.29 -6.17
C THR A 264 18.84 -8.95 -7.63
N ARG A 265 19.71 -9.70 -8.31
CA ARG A 265 19.89 -9.67 -9.75
C ARG A 265 19.18 -10.88 -10.36
N TYR A 266 18.35 -10.60 -11.35
CA TYR A 266 17.66 -11.60 -12.14
C TYR A 266 18.08 -11.51 -13.61
N GLU A 267 18.07 -12.65 -14.27
CA GLU A 267 18.15 -12.77 -15.73
C GLU A 267 16.84 -13.31 -16.27
N ARG A 268 16.41 -12.84 -17.43
CA ARG A 268 15.24 -13.38 -18.10
C ARG A 268 15.46 -14.86 -18.42
N SER A 269 14.49 -15.70 -18.06
CA SER A 269 14.48 -17.10 -18.46
C SER A 269 14.29 -17.19 -19.97
N LYS A 270 15.15 -17.98 -20.65
CA LYS A 270 15.09 -18.19 -22.11
C LYS A 270 13.98 -19.17 -22.49
#